data_AF-A0A9D1DAE5-F1
#
_entry.id   AF-A0A9D1DAE5-F1
#
_cell.length_a   1.000
_cell.length_b   1.000
_cell.length_c   1.000
_cell.angle_alpha   90.00
_cell.angle_beta   90.00
_cell.angle_gamma   90.00
#
_symmetry.space_group_name_H-M   'P 1'
#
loop_
_entity.id
_entity.type
_entity.pdbx_description
1 polymer ?
#
loop_
_entity_poly.entity_id
_entity_poly.type
_entity_poly.pdbx_seq_one_letter_code
_entity_poly.pdbx_strand_id
1 'polypeptide(L)'
;MKKVVYSVSKQNRSGSTKMTGLGFITESDLIIACTSKNGKAYIRVFEDCVKNCHAVSGREGEYKGAHYEIREIEFEKKTSSGESTG
;
A
#
# COMPACT_ATOMS: atom_id res chain seq x y z
N MET A 1 -7.86 -14.21 10.19
CA MET A 1 -8.13 -12.97 9.45
C MET A 1 -9.24 -12.19 10.14
N LYS A 2 -9.12 -10.86 10.25
CA LYS A 2 -10.15 -9.99 10.83
C LYS A 2 -10.51 -8.88 9.84
N LYS A 3 -11.80 -8.61 9.65
CA LYS A 3 -12.28 -7.49 8.84
C LYS A 3 -12.03 -6.19 9.60
N VAL A 4 -11.43 -5.20 8.95
CA VAL A 4 -11.06 -3.92 9.56
C VAL A 4 -11.44 -2.75 8.66
N VAL A 5 -11.64 -1.58 9.27
CA VAL A 5 -11.60 -0.30 8.56
C VAL A 5 -10.14 0.15 8.54
N TYR A 6 -9.62 0.49 7.37
CA TYR A 6 -8.23 0.94 7.22
C TYR A 6 -8.14 2.38 6.73
N SER A 7 -7.02 3.02 7.05
CA SER A 7 -6.60 4.31 6.50
C SER A 7 -5.09 4.28 6.28
N VAL A 8 -4.65 4.33 5.02
CA VAL A 8 -3.23 4.40 4.65
C VAL A 8 -2.94 5.76 4.02
N SER A 9 -2.00 6.49 4.59
CA SER A 9 -1.53 7.77 4.07
C SER A 9 -0.10 7.61 3.53
N LYS A 10 0.11 7.95 2.28
CA LYS A 10 1.42 8.00 1.63
C LYS A 10 1.86 9.45 1.48
N GLN A 11 3.02 9.78 2.02
CA GLN A 11 3.62 11.11 1.87
C GLN A 11 4.63 11.09 0.71
N ASN A 12 4.41 11.92 -0.30
CA ASN A 12 5.27 12.05 -1.47
C ASN A 12 5.81 13.49 -1.55
N ARG A 13 6.86 13.72 -2.35
CA ARG A 13 7.45 15.06 -2.57
C ARG A 13 6.42 16.10 -3.06
N SER A 14 5.39 15.67 -3.78
CA SER A 14 4.34 16.53 -4.36
C SER A 14 2.99 16.49 -3.61
N GLY A 15 2.94 15.93 -2.39
CA GLY A 15 1.74 15.93 -1.55
C GLY A 15 1.46 14.60 -0.83
N SER A 16 0.38 14.57 -0.04
CA SER A 16 -0.08 13.38 0.68
C SER A 16 -1.25 12.72 -0.05
N THR A 17 -1.13 11.43 -0.37
CA THR A 17 -2.25 10.61 -0.84
C THR A 17 -2.80 9.79 0.32
N LYS A 18 -4.12 9.85 0.55
CA LYS A 18 -4.80 9.03 1.56
C LYS A 18 -5.73 8.04 0.87
N MET A 19 -5.71 6.79 1.32
CA MET A 19 -6.69 5.77 0.94
C MET A 19 -7.35 5.19 2.19
N THR A 20 -8.66 5.00 2.13
CA THR A 20 -9.46 4.47 3.23
C THR A 20 -10.45 3.44 2.69
N GLY A 21 -10.80 2.45 3.49
CA GLY A 21 -11.80 1.47 3.09
C GLY A 21 -11.92 0.30 4.04
N LEU A 22 -12.49 -0.79 3.53
CA LEU A 22 -12.58 -2.07 4.22
C LEU A 22 -11.48 -3.01 3.73
N GLY A 23 -10.84 -3.71 4.66
CA GLY A 23 -9.79 -4.67 4.38
C GLY A 23 -9.83 -5.84 5.35
N PHE A 24 -8.87 -6.73 5.18
CA PHE A 24 -8.64 -7.85 6.08
C PHE A 24 -7.22 -7.79 6.62
N ILE A 25 -7.08 -7.90 7.93
CA ILE A 25 -5.77 -8.01 8.57
C ILE A 25 -5.51 -9.47 8.94
N THR A 26 -4.31 -9.95 8.59
CA THR A 26 -3.76 -11.23 9.06
C THR A 26 -2.95 -10.98 10.33
N GLU A 27 -2.08 -11.91 10.71
CA GLU A 27 -1.15 -11.72 11.83
C GLU A 27 -0.08 -10.67 11.51
N SER A 28 0.30 -10.53 10.23
CA SER A 28 1.39 -9.65 9.76
C SER A 28 0.92 -8.55 8.80
N ASP A 29 -0.09 -8.82 7.98
CA ASP A 29 -0.34 -8.07 6.74
C ASP A 29 -1.74 -7.47 6.68
N LEU A 30 -1.86 -6.37 5.94
CA LEU A 30 -3.14 -5.78 5.55
C LEU A 30 -3.41 -6.10 4.07
N ILE A 31 -4.53 -6.79 3.82
CA ILE A 31 -5.00 -7.19 2.51
C ILE A 31 -6.23 -6.34 2.14
N ILE A 32 -6.17 -5.67 0.99
CA ILE A 32 -7.26 -4.82 0.49
C ILE A 32 -7.59 -5.13 -0.97
N ALA A 33 -8.87 -5.02 -1.33
CA ALA A 33 -9.29 -5.01 -2.72
C ALA A 33 -9.23 -3.58 -3.28
N CYS A 34 -8.67 -3.43 -4.48
CA CYS A 34 -8.53 -2.16 -5.17
C CYS A 34 -9.01 -2.26 -6.61
N THR A 35 -9.36 -1.12 -7.19
CA THR A 35 -9.68 -1.00 -8.61
C THR A 35 -8.63 -0.10 -9.25
N SER A 36 -7.96 -0.61 -10.28
CA SER A 36 -7.00 0.17 -11.07
C SER A 36 -7.71 1.30 -11.82
N LYS A 37 -6.93 2.27 -12.33
CA LYS A 37 -7.46 3.35 -13.17
C LYS A 37 -8.23 2.84 -14.40
N ASN A 38 -7.88 1.65 -14.89
CA ASN A 38 -8.51 1.02 -16.05
C ASN A 38 -9.70 0.11 -15.67
N GLY A 39 -10.20 0.20 -14.44
CA GLY A 39 -11.35 -0.58 -13.96
C GLY A 39 -11.03 -2.03 -13.56
N LYS A 40 -9.81 -2.53 -13.80
CA LYS A 40 -9.41 -3.89 -13.39
C LYS A 40 -9.28 -3.99 -11.87
N ALA A 41 -9.95 -4.96 -11.28
CA ALA A 41 -9.81 -5.30 -9.86
C ALA A 41 -8.45 -5.97 -9.60
N TYR A 42 -7.85 -5.66 -8.46
CA TYR A 42 -6.63 -6.31 -7.98
C TYR A 42 -6.59 -6.32 -6.45
N ILE A 43 -5.82 -7.24 -5.88
CA ILE A 43 -5.54 -7.26 -4.44
C ILE A 43 -4.23 -6.54 -4.19
N ARG A 44 -4.23 -5.65 -3.20
CA ARG A 44 -3.01 -5.04 -2.67
C ARG A 44 -2.75 -5.58 -1.28
N VAL A 45 -1.52 -6.01 -1.04
CA VAL A 45 -1.05 -6.46 0.27
C VAL A 45 -0.05 -5.43 0.78
N PHE A 46 -0.21 -4.99 2.02
CA PHE A 46 0.81 -4.27 2.77
C PHE A 46 1.44 -5.26 3.73
N GLU A 47 2.57 -5.81 3.31
CA GLU A 47 3.29 -6.85 4.05
C GLU A 47 3.88 -6.29 5.34
N ASP A 48 3.88 -7.10 6.40
CA ASP A 48 4.54 -6.78 7.65
C ASP A 48 4.10 -5.44 8.29
N CYS A 49 2.90 -4.95 7.98
CA CYS A 49 2.44 -3.66 8.48
C CYS A 49 2.03 -3.71 9.96
N VAL A 50 1.71 -4.89 10.51
CA VAL A 50 1.26 -5.05 11.89
C VAL A 50 2.39 -4.82 12.90
N LYS A 51 3.64 -5.17 12.56
CA LYS A 51 4.77 -5.14 13.50
C LYS A 51 5.08 -3.75 14.08
N ASN A 52 4.75 -2.70 13.34
CA ASN A 52 4.96 -1.30 13.73
C ASN A 52 3.70 -0.63 14.29
N CYS A 53 2.57 -1.35 14.33
CA CYS A 53 1.31 -0.82 14.83
C CYS A 53 1.25 -0.86 16.36
N HIS A 54 0.78 0.24 16.94
CA HIS A 54 0.52 0.36 18.38
C HIS A 54 -0.88 0.91 18.62
N ALA A 55 -1.46 0.58 19.77
CA ALA A 55 -2.78 1.09 20.17
C ALA A 55 -2.76 2.61 20.26
N VAL A 56 -3.83 3.25 19.80
CA VAL A 56 -4.01 4.70 19.91
C VAL A 56 -4.58 5.03 21.28
N SER A 57 -3.87 5.86 22.05
CA SER A 57 -4.32 6.28 23.38
C SER A 57 -5.71 6.93 23.32
N GLY A 58 -6.61 6.49 24.20
CA GLY A 58 -7.98 6.98 24.27
C GLY A 58 -8.92 6.48 23.16
N ARG A 59 -8.51 5.50 22.33
CA ARG A 59 -9.35 4.94 21.25
C ARG A 59 -9.27 3.41 21.23
N GLU A 60 -10.27 2.77 21.81
CA GLU A 60 -10.36 1.31 21.83
C GLU A 60 -10.48 0.73 20.41
N GLY A 61 -9.68 -0.29 20.11
CA GLY A 61 -9.68 -0.96 18.81
C GLY A 61 -9.00 -0.19 17.67
N GLU A 62 -8.46 1.01 17.91
CA GLU A 62 -7.68 1.76 16.92
C GLU A 62 -6.18 1.53 17.11
N TYR A 63 -5.50 1.19 16.00
CA TYR A 63 -4.06 0.96 15.97
C TYR A 63 -3.44 1.75 14.82
N LYS A 64 -2.21 2.26 15.01
CA LYS A 64 -1.48 3.00 13.98
C LYS A 64 0.01 2.66 13.99
N GLY A 65 0.65 2.72 12.83
CA GLY A 65 2.07 2.43 12.66
C GLY A 65 2.61 2.96 11.34
N ALA A 66 3.94 3.10 11.25
CA ALA A 66 4.61 3.42 9.99
C ALA A 66 4.84 2.14 9.17
N HIS A 67 4.59 2.20 7.87
CA HIS A 67 4.89 1.12 6.93
C HIS A 67 5.79 1.65 5.82
N TYR A 68 6.90 0.95 5.57
CA TYR A 68 7.88 1.31 4.55
C TYR A 68 7.82 0.29 3.43
N GLU A 69 7.63 0.79 2.20
CA GLU A 69 7.54 -0.03 0.99
C GLU A 69 8.78 0.29 0.14
N ILE A 70 9.74 -0.63 0.08
CA ILE A 70 10.89 -0.52 -0.81
C ILE A 70 10.44 -1.08 -2.16
N ARG A 71 10.46 -0.25 -3.20
CA ARG A 71 10.23 -0.70 -4.57
C ARG A 71 11.52 -0.61 -5.34
N GLU A 72 12.02 -1.73 -5.82
CA GLU A 72 13.04 -1.75 -6.85
C GLU A 72 12.37 -1.28 -8.16
N ILE A 73 12.91 -0.21 -8.75
CA ILE A 73 12.45 0.28 -10.04
C ILE A 73 13.47 -0.19 -11.07
N GLU A 74 13.11 -1.19 -11.87
CA GLU A 74 13.88 -1.55 -13.06
C GLU A 74 13.72 -0.42 -14.08
N PHE A 75 14.76 0.39 -14.26
CA PHE A 75 14.80 1.36 -15.35
C PHE A 75 15.18 0.63 -16.63
N GLU A 76 14.20 0.44 -17.53
CA GLU A 76 14.50 0.07 -18.92
C GLU A 76 15.34 1.20 -19.54
N LYS A 77 16.60 0.90 -19.82
CA LYS A 77 17.56 1.85 -20.40
C LYS A 77 17.18 2.07 -21.85
N LYS A 78 16.29 3.02 -22.13
CA LYS A 78 16.06 3.51 -23.50
C LYS A 78 17.37 4.10 -24.02
N THR A 79 18.02 3.40 -24.95
CA THR A 79 19.06 4.01 -25.79
C THR A 79 18.38 5.07 -26.66
N SER A 80 19.09 6.16 -26.95
CA SER A 80 18.60 7.35 -27.65
C SER A 80 18.21 7.11 -29.12
N SER A 81 18.16 5.86 -29.59
CA SER A 81 18.12 5.53 -31.02
C SER A 81 16.85 4.84 -31.49
N GLY A 82 15.87 4.57 -30.62
CA GLY A 82 14.50 4.23 -31.07
C GLY A 82 14.39 3.09 -32.09
N GLU A 83 15.24 2.06 -32.04
CA GLU A 83 15.09 0.88 -32.88
C GLU A 83 14.65 -0.33 -32.06
N SER A 84 13.52 -0.90 -32.50
CA SER A 84 12.98 -2.17 -32.04
C SER A 84 13.63 -3.28 -32.85
N THR A 85 14.28 -4.25 -32.19
CA THR A 85 14.55 -5.55 -32.81
C THR A 85 13.68 -6.58 -32.10
N GLY A 86 12.79 -7.21 -32.85
CA GLY A 86 11.86 -8.23 -32.37
C GLY A 86 12.49 -9.58 -32.11
#